data_AF-A0A4Q0YQB1-F1
#
_entry.id   AF-A0A4Q0YQB1-F1
#
_cell.length_a   1.000
_cell.length_b   1.000
_cell.length_c   1.000
_cell.angle_alpha   90.00
_cell.angle_beta   90.00
_cell.angle_gamma   90.00
#
_symmetry.space_group_name_H-M   'P 1'
#
loop_
_entity.id
_entity.type
_entity.pdbx_description
1 polymer ?
#
loop_
_entity_poly.entity_id
_entity_poly.type
_entity_poly.pdbx_seq_one_letter_code
_entity_poly.pdbx_strand_id
1 'polypeptide(L)'
;MDKRRFFRLDEISDVAPVTKGDLLNAVDSGRLSLCAWVDARALGTQLRSDEPNRPALANLFDYSGVVGISSKQSIECVNTLKTSVTRALVLQPVVVNSFRTVN
;
A
#
# COMPACT_ATOMS: atom_id res chain seq x y z
N MET A 1 -21.90 -12.97 -2.43
CA MET A 1 -21.63 -11.61 -2.94
C MET A 1 -20.30 -11.16 -2.38
N ASP A 2 -19.26 -11.09 -3.22
CA ASP A 2 -18.00 -10.48 -2.81
C ASP A 2 -18.22 -9.00 -2.55
N LYS A 3 -18.11 -8.58 -1.29
CA LYS A 3 -18.09 -7.15 -0.94
C LYS A 3 -16.76 -6.59 -1.42
N ARG A 4 -16.80 -5.74 -2.45
CA ARG A 4 -15.65 -4.96 -2.93
C ARG A 4 -14.98 -4.27 -1.73
N ARG A 5 -13.69 -4.56 -1.50
CA ARG A 5 -12.93 -4.04 -0.33
C ARG A 5 -12.26 -2.70 -0.57
N PHE A 6 -12.03 -2.32 -1.82
CA PHE A 6 -11.31 -1.11 -2.20
C PHE A 6 -12.09 -0.32 -3.25
N PHE A 7 -12.19 0.99 -3.03
CA PHE A 7 -12.81 1.95 -3.95
C PHE A 7 -11.74 2.90 -4.48
N ARG A 8 -11.87 3.32 -5.74
CA ARG A 8 -11.04 4.41 -6.25
C ARG A 8 -11.53 5.73 -5.65
N LEU A 9 -10.62 6.69 -5.44
CA LEU A 9 -10.99 8.00 -4.91
C LEU A 9 -12.04 8.72 -5.78
N ASP A 10 -11.97 8.52 -7.10
CA ASP A 10 -12.90 9.14 -8.05
C ASP A 10 -14.29 8.47 -8.07
N GLU A 11 -14.46 7.31 -7.44
CA GLU A 11 -15.74 6.59 -7.35
C GLU A 11 -16.48 6.90 -6.03
N ILE A 12 -15.87 7.68 -5.11
CA ILE A 12 -16.37 7.78 -3.73
C ILE A 12 -17.70 8.55 -3.63
N SER A 13 -17.91 9.55 -4.49
CA SER A 13 -19.13 10.37 -4.53
C SER A 13 -20.37 9.54 -4.88
N ASP A 14 -20.18 8.40 -5.54
CA ASP A 14 -21.28 7.55 -6.01
C ASP A 14 -21.71 6.54 -4.94
N VAL A 15 -20.89 6.33 -3.90
CA VAL A 15 -21.08 5.25 -2.91
C VAL A 15 -21.13 5.73 -1.47
N ALA A 16 -20.74 6.98 -1.19
CA ALA A 16 -20.73 7.54 0.16
C ALA A 16 -20.98 9.05 0.14
N PRO A 17 -21.58 9.62 1.21
CA PRO A 17 -21.79 11.06 1.34
C PRO A 17 -20.50 11.86 1.63
N VAL A 18 -19.33 11.24 1.52
CA VAL A 18 -18.02 11.88 1.74
C VAL A 18 -17.44 12.36 0.42
N THR A 19 -16.85 13.55 0.40
CA THR A 19 -16.24 14.07 -0.83
C THR A 19 -14.80 13.57 -0.98
N LYS A 20 -14.29 13.61 -2.22
CA LYS A 20 -12.85 13.42 -2.47
C LYS A 20 -11.99 14.41 -1.67
N GLY A 21 -12.44 15.66 -1.53
CA GLY A 21 -11.75 16.68 -0.75
C GLY A 21 -11.60 16.31 0.73
N ASP A 22 -12.66 15.78 1.35
CA ASP A 22 -12.63 15.33 2.74
C ASP A 22 -11.62 14.20 2.97
N LEU A 23 -11.56 13.25 2.02
CA LEU A 23 -10.60 12.15 2.07
C LEU A 23 -9.15 12.63 1.90
N LEU A 24 -8.89 13.54 0.96
CA LEU A 24 -7.56 14.12 0.78
C LEU A 24 -7.13 14.90 2.02
N ASN A 25 -8.02 15.70 2.61
CA ASN A 25 -7.76 16.39 3.87
C ASN A 25 -7.51 15.41 5.04
N ALA A 26 -8.21 14.28 5.08
CA ALA A 26 -7.94 13.22 6.06
C ALA A 26 -6.54 12.60 5.88
N VAL A 27 -6.07 12.46 4.64
CA VAL A 27 -4.71 12.01 4.34
C VAL A 27 -3.68 13.05 4.76
N ASP A 28 -3.87 14.32 4.40
CA ASP A 28 -2.94 15.41 4.74
C ASP A 28 -2.83 15.62 6.26
N SER A 29 -3.93 15.43 7.00
CA SER A 29 -3.94 15.45 8.46
C SER A 29 -3.42 14.17 9.13
N GLY A 30 -2.96 13.18 8.35
CA GLY A 30 -2.41 11.92 8.84
C GLY A 30 -3.45 10.97 9.47
N ARG A 31 -4.75 11.27 9.33
CA ARG A 31 -5.85 10.43 9.84
C ARG A 31 -6.18 9.27 8.92
N LEU A 32 -5.77 9.35 7.65
CA LEU A 32 -5.96 8.32 6.65
C LEU A 32 -4.64 8.05 5.90
N SER A 33 -4.39 6.79 5.55
CA SER A 33 -3.33 6.42 4.62
C SER A 33 -3.93 5.97 3.30
N LEU A 34 -3.26 6.28 2.20
CA LEU A 34 -3.66 5.84 0.87
C LEU A 34 -3.34 4.36 0.66
N CYS A 35 -4.09 3.77 -0.26
CA CYS A 35 -3.74 2.50 -0.89
C CYS A 35 -3.32 2.76 -2.32
N ALA A 36 -2.38 1.97 -2.83
CA ALA A 36 -1.94 2.03 -4.21
C ALA A 36 -2.15 0.67 -4.87
N TRP A 37 -2.61 0.67 -6.12
CA TRP A 37 -2.50 -0.51 -6.97
C TRP A 37 -1.11 -0.52 -7.60
N VAL A 38 -0.41 -1.64 -7.49
CA VAL A 38 0.95 -1.80 -8.02
C VAL A 38 1.03 -3.07 -8.86
N ASP A 39 1.90 -3.05 -9.86
CA ASP A 39 2.41 -4.24 -10.55
C ASP A 39 3.93 -4.26 -10.36
N ALA A 40 4.39 -5.08 -9.42
CA ALA A 40 5.75 -5.09 -8.94
C ALA A 40 6.38 -6.48 -9.07
N ARG A 41 7.66 -6.48 -9.45
CA ARG A 41 8.49 -7.68 -9.59
C ARG A 41 9.60 -7.69 -8.55
N ALA A 42 9.98 -8.88 -8.11
CA ALA A 42 11.09 -9.10 -7.18
C ALA A 42 10.98 -8.29 -5.87
N LEU A 43 9.78 -8.24 -5.27
CA LEU A 43 9.58 -7.69 -3.94
C LEU A 43 10.19 -8.59 -2.88
N GLY A 44 10.74 -7.98 -1.83
CA GLY A 44 11.33 -8.67 -0.69
C GLY A 44 10.47 -8.57 0.57
N THR A 45 10.31 -9.67 1.31
CA THR A 45 9.76 -9.63 2.67
C THR A 45 10.85 -9.25 3.65
N GLN A 46 10.63 -8.16 4.38
CA GLN A 46 11.47 -7.77 5.50
C GLN A 46 11.01 -8.49 6.78
N LEU A 47 11.86 -9.31 7.36
CA LEU A 47 11.63 -9.86 8.69
C LEU A 47 11.82 -8.77 9.74
N ARG A 48 10.96 -8.78 10.76
CA ARG A 48 11.22 -8.04 11.98
C ARG A 48 12.45 -8.67 12.64
N SER A 49 13.48 -7.86 12.83
CA SER A 49 14.67 -8.21 13.60
C SER A 49 14.60 -7.46 14.93
N ASP A 50 15.01 -8.13 16.00
CA ASP A 50 15.17 -7.52 17.32
C ASP A 50 16.37 -6.54 17.33
N GLU A 51 17.25 -6.64 16.33
CA GLU A 51 18.34 -5.70 16.08
C GLU A 51 17.93 -4.63 15.03
N PRO A 52 17.78 -3.35 15.41
CA PRO A 52 17.24 -2.30 14.53
C PRO A 52 18.07 -2.03 13.26
N ASN A 53 19.34 -2.45 13.22
CA ASN A 53 20.25 -2.20 12.09
C ASN A 53 20.54 -3.43 11.22
N ARG A 54 19.83 -4.56 11.42
CA ARG A 54 20.01 -5.77 10.59
C ARG A 54 18.66 -6.32 10.12
N PRO A 55 17.98 -5.65 9.18
CA PRO A 55 16.80 -6.22 8.57
C PRO A 55 17.18 -7.44 7.74
N ALA A 56 16.67 -8.61 8.10
CA ALA A 56 16.82 -9.82 7.29
C ALA A 56 15.74 -9.84 6.19
N LEU A 57 16.15 -10.20 4.97
CA LEU A 57 15.24 -10.52 3.87
C LEU A 57 15.01 -12.02 3.88
N ALA A 58 13.75 -12.45 3.81
CA ALA A 58 13.42 -13.89 3.82
C ALA A 58 12.89 -14.39 2.48
N ASN A 59 12.03 -13.62 1.82
CA ASN A 59 11.30 -14.12 0.66
C ASN A 59 11.33 -13.11 -0.47
N LEU A 60 11.35 -13.62 -1.70
CA LEU A 60 11.19 -12.86 -2.93
C LEU A 60 9.90 -13.28 -3.63
N PHE A 61 9.14 -12.31 -4.13
CA PHE A 61 7.87 -12.57 -4.80
C PHE A 61 7.51 -11.46 -5.80
N ASP A 62 6.60 -11.78 -6.70
CA ASP A 62 5.94 -10.81 -7.56
C ASP A 62 4.55 -10.49 -7.00
N TYR A 63 4.07 -9.27 -7.21
CA TYR A 63 2.77 -8.83 -6.71
C TYR A 63 2.08 -7.87 -7.66
N SER A 64 0.84 -8.19 -8.03
CA SER A 64 -0.03 -7.31 -8.81
C SER A 64 -1.35 -7.13 -8.07
N GLY A 65 -1.52 -6.01 -7.38
CA GLY A 65 -2.65 -5.83 -6.47
C GLY A 65 -2.55 -4.57 -5.62
N VAL A 66 -3.42 -4.47 -4.63
CA VAL A 66 -3.48 -3.30 -3.74
C VAL A 66 -2.48 -3.44 -2.59
N VAL A 67 -1.67 -2.43 -2.37
CA VAL A 67 -0.81 -2.26 -1.20
C VAL A 67 -1.22 -1.04 -0.38
N GLY A 68 -1.07 -1.12 0.94
CA GLY A 68 -1.12 0.03 1.83
C GLY A 68 0.25 0.71 1.88
N ILE A 69 0.28 2.03 1.71
CA ILE A 69 1.51 2.82 1.85
C ILE A 69 1.54 3.55 3.21
N SER A 70 2.72 3.98 3.65
CA SER A 70 2.83 4.70 4.93
C SER A 70 2.09 6.03 4.91
N SER A 71 1.69 6.55 6.07
CA SER A 71 1.05 7.87 6.17
C SER A 71 1.95 8.97 5.61
N LYS A 72 3.26 8.89 5.85
CA LYS A 72 4.25 9.83 5.29
C LYS A 72 4.22 9.83 3.75
N GLN A 73 4.26 8.65 3.13
CA GLN A 73 4.19 8.53 1.67
C GLN A 73 2.82 8.91 1.12
N SER A 74 1.76 8.69 1.89
CA SER A 74 0.40 9.10 1.52
C SER A 74 0.31 10.61 1.42
N ILE A 75 0.78 11.32 2.45
CA ILE A 75 0.85 12.79 2.49
C ILE A 75 1.73 13.29 1.34
N GLU A 76 2.91 12.69 1.13
CA GLU A 76 3.78 13.08 0.02
C GLU A 76 3.09 12.91 -1.34
N CYS A 77 2.40 11.78 -1.57
CA CYS A 77 1.70 11.50 -2.81
C CYS A 77 0.60 12.52 -3.13
N VAL A 78 -0.17 12.97 -2.12
CA VAL A 78 -1.18 14.03 -2.30
C VAL A 78 -0.54 15.34 -2.74
N ASN A 79 0.65 15.66 -2.21
CA ASN A 79 1.34 16.91 -2.48
C ASN A 79 2.16 16.90 -3.79
N THR A 80 2.76 15.77 -4.16
CA THR A 80 3.71 15.69 -5.30
C THR A 80 3.17 14.94 -6.51
N LEU A 81 2.02 14.25 -6.38
CA LEU A 81 1.44 13.34 -7.37
C LEU A 81 2.33 12.14 -7.78
N LYS A 82 3.54 12.04 -7.20
CA LYS A 82 4.52 10.97 -7.44
C LYS A 82 5.34 10.73 -6.17
N THR A 83 5.30 9.51 -5.64
CA THR A 83 6.18 9.08 -4.54
C THR A 83 6.79 7.72 -4.83
N SER A 84 8.02 7.50 -4.39
CA SER A 84 8.66 6.18 -4.43
C SER A 84 8.21 5.35 -3.23
N VAL A 85 7.60 4.20 -3.50
CA VAL A 85 7.17 3.27 -2.46
C VAL A 85 8.30 2.29 -2.14
N THR A 86 9.04 2.53 -1.05
CA THR A 86 10.14 1.67 -0.60
C THR A 86 9.69 0.54 0.31
N ARG A 87 8.61 0.76 1.09
CA ARG A 87 7.96 -0.23 1.93
C ARG A 87 6.46 -0.10 1.77
N ALA A 88 5.77 -1.24 1.72
CA ALA A 88 4.33 -1.28 1.63
C ALA A 88 3.79 -2.51 2.36
N LEU A 89 2.52 -2.45 2.73
CA LEU A 89 1.80 -3.58 3.29
C LEU A 89 0.96 -4.23 2.19
N VAL A 90 1.20 -5.51 1.91
CA VAL A 90 0.37 -6.29 0.98
C VAL A 90 -1.02 -6.50 1.60
N LEU A 91 -2.08 -6.02 0.94
CA LEU A 91 -3.45 -6.12 1.46
C LEU A 91 -4.25 -7.27 0.86
N GLN A 92 -3.74 -7.90 -0.21
CA GLN A 92 -4.35 -9.06 -0.87
C GLN A 92 -3.31 -10.18 -1.01
N PRO A 93 -2.89 -10.82 0.09
CA PRO A 93 -1.82 -11.83 0.05
C PRO A 93 -2.13 -13.02 -0.88
N VAL A 94 -3.41 -13.30 -1.16
CA VAL A 94 -3.86 -14.36 -2.05
C VAL A 94 -3.46 -14.17 -3.52
N VAL A 95 -3.06 -12.97 -3.94
CA VAL A 95 -2.61 -12.69 -5.32
C VAL A 95 -1.09 -12.57 -5.46
N VAL A 96 -0.33 -12.93 -4.42
CA VAL A 96 1.13 -13.03 -4.49
C VAL A 96 1.52 -14.18 -5.41
N ASN A 97 2.48 -13.91 -6.31
CA ASN A 97 2.94 -14.87 -7.31
C ASN A 97 4.46 -15.04 -7.22
N SER A 98 4.98 -16.08 -7.89
CA SER A 98 6.43 -16.30 -8.01
C SER A 98 7.17 -16.38 -6.66
N PHE A 99 6.51 -16.87 -5.61
CA PHE A 99 7.06 -16.85 -4.25
C PHE A 99 8.27 -17.78 -4.10
N ARG A 100 9.36 -17.25 -3.54
CA ARG A 100 10.63 -17.96 -3.32
C ARG A 100 11.15 -17.66 -1.93
N THR A 101 11.61 -18.68 -1.23
CA THR A 101 12.36 -18.52 0.02
C THR A 101 13.83 -18.31 -0.32
N VAL A 102 14.43 -17.28 0.26
CA VAL A 102 15.86 -17.01 0.21
C VAL A 102 16.41 -17.47 1.55
N ASN A 103 17.10 -18.61 1.54
CA ASN A 103 17.82 -19.15 2.71
C ASN A 103 19.18 -18.47 2.84
#